data_AF-A0A7K2EDW6-F1
#
_entry.id   AF-A0A7K2EDW6-F1
#
_cell.length_a   1.000
_cell.length_b   1.000
_cell.length_c   1.000
_cell.angle_alpha   90.00
_cell.angle_beta   90.00
_cell.angle_gamma   90.00
#
_symmetry.space_group_name_H-M   'P 1'
#
loop_
_entity.id
_entity.type
_entity.pdbx_description
1 polymer ?
#
loop_
_entity_poly.entity_id
_entity_poly.type
_entity_poly.pdbx_seq_one_letter_code
_entity_poly.pdbx_strand_id
1 'polypeptide(L)'
;MLDVRLLRNEMERVRAGVASRGDDTAPLAEALNLDVRRRHLLARRDELRHEVKQLSAEIGKLHRDGRRDEAVESTERRRMRGDETKAVAAQADELGRRLEDLLMRVANLPATECPLGAGAEDNQ
;
A
#
# COMPACT_ATOMS: atom_id res chain seq x y z
N MET A 1 7.69 -11.37 10.13
CA MET A 1 7.06 -11.14 8.82
C MET A 1 8.11 -10.59 7.88
N LEU A 2 8.17 -11.12 6.66
CA LEU A 2 9.09 -10.66 5.62
C LEU A 2 8.81 -9.19 5.26
N ASP A 3 9.85 -8.35 5.20
CA ASP A 3 9.67 -6.94 4.87
C ASP A 3 9.30 -6.77 3.38
N VAL A 4 8.15 -6.15 3.10
CA VAL A 4 7.71 -5.83 1.74
C VAL A 4 8.69 -4.91 0.98
N ARG A 5 9.52 -4.13 1.69
CA ARG A 5 10.61 -3.37 1.08
C ARG A 5 11.66 -4.29 0.45
N LEU A 6 11.92 -5.43 1.08
CA LEU A 6 12.85 -6.42 0.56
C LEU A 6 12.29 -7.08 -0.71
N LEU A 7 10.99 -7.38 -0.76
CA LEU A 7 10.34 -7.85 -1.99
C LEU A 7 10.46 -6.84 -3.13
N ARG A 8 10.37 -5.53 -2.83
CA ARG A 8 10.47 -4.48 -3.85
C ARG A 8 11.87 -4.33 -4.43
N ASN A 9 12.89 -4.43 -3.59
CA ASN A 9 14.27 -4.14 -3.97
C ASN A 9 15.02 -5.39 -4.43
N GLU A 10 14.68 -6.55 -3.89
CA GLU A 10 15.47 -7.79 -3.97
C GLU A 10 14.60 -9.03 -4.21
N MET A 11 13.58 -8.92 -5.07
CA MET A 11 12.60 -9.99 -5.34
C MET A 11 13.25 -11.35 -5.64
N GLU A 12 14.29 -11.37 -6.48
CA GLU A 12 14.95 -12.63 -6.86
C GLU A 12 15.69 -13.28 -5.69
N ARG A 13 16.33 -12.48 -4.83
CA ARG A 13 16.96 -12.97 -3.60
C ARG A 13 15.92 -13.56 -2.64
N VAL A 14 14.79 -12.86 -2.50
CA VAL A 14 13.68 -13.32 -1.65
C VAL A 14 13.13 -14.64 -2.19
N ARG A 15 12.86 -14.73 -3.50
CA ARG A 15 12.37 -15.94 -4.16
C ARG A 15 13.32 -17.11 -3.95
N ALA A 16 14.62 -16.91 -4.16
CA ALA A 16 15.62 -17.95 -3.98
C ALA A 16 15.67 -18.44 -2.52
N GLY A 17 15.64 -17.54 -1.54
CA GLY A 17 15.68 -17.91 -0.12
C GLY A 17 14.40 -18.57 0.40
N VAL A 18 13.23 -18.24 -0.17
CA VAL A 18 11.98 -18.96 0.14
C VAL A 18 12.00 -20.34 -0.52
N ALA A 19 12.40 -20.43 -1.79
CA ALA A 19 12.49 -21.70 -2.51
C ALA A 19 13.52 -22.67 -1.90
N SER A 20 14.64 -22.17 -1.36
CA SER A 20 15.64 -23.01 -0.69
C SER A 20 15.12 -23.67 0.58
N ARG A 21 14.02 -23.16 1.16
CA ARG A 21 13.33 -23.78 2.30
C ARG A 21 12.24 -24.78 1.88
N GLY A 22 12.04 -24.96 0.58
CA GLY A 22 10.96 -25.78 0.03
C GLY A 22 9.57 -25.12 0.08
N ASP A 23 9.50 -23.83 0.40
CA ASP A 23 8.23 -23.09 0.50
C ASP A 23 7.76 -22.55 -0.86
N ASP A 24 6.45 -22.35 -0.98
CA ASP A 24 5.84 -21.79 -2.18
C ASP A 24 6.19 -20.30 -2.35
N THR A 25 6.68 -19.96 -3.56
CA THR A 25 7.06 -18.58 -3.93
C THR A 25 5.95 -17.84 -4.68
N ALA A 26 4.87 -18.51 -5.07
CA ALA A 26 3.74 -17.88 -5.76
C ALA A 26 3.14 -16.69 -4.99
N PRO A 27 3.01 -16.72 -3.64
CA PRO A 27 2.50 -15.59 -2.86
C PRO A 27 3.33 -14.30 -2.97
N LEU A 28 4.62 -14.39 -3.32
CA LEU A 28 5.51 -13.21 -3.37
C LEU A 28 5.08 -12.21 -4.44
N ALA A 29 4.67 -12.71 -5.62
CA ALA A 29 4.23 -11.87 -6.72
C ALA A 29 2.91 -11.14 -6.39
N GLU A 30 1.99 -11.84 -5.72
CA GLU A 30 0.74 -11.25 -5.24
C GLU A 30 1.00 -10.19 -4.16
N ALA A 31 1.90 -10.45 -3.21
CA ALA A 31 2.30 -9.49 -2.19
C ALA A 31 2.87 -8.20 -2.81
N LEU A 32 3.72 -8.31 -3.83
CA LEU A 32 4.25 -7.15 -4.54
C LEU A 32 3.14 -6.37 -5.27
N ASN A 33 2.17 -7.05 -5.88
CA ASN A 33 1.04 -6.40 -6.55
C ASN A 33 0.15 -5.64 -5.55
N LEU A 34 -0.16 -6.26 -4.40
CA LEU A 34 -0.91 -5.62 -3.33
C LEU A 34 -0.19 -4.37 -2.80
N ASP A 35 1.13 -4.42 -2.60
CA ASP A 35 1.93 -3.25 -2.21
C ASP A 35 1.84 -2.12 -3.24
N VAL A 36 2.02 -2.43 -4.52
CA VAL A 36 1.95 -1.44 -5.61
C VAL A 36 0.58 -0.76 -5.62
N ARG A 37 -0.51 -1.53 -5.61
CA ARG A 37 -1.87 -0.99 -5.57
C ARG A 37 -2.12 -0.14 -4.34
N ARG A 38 -1.69 -0.61 -3.16
CA ARG A 38 -1.82 0.14 -1.91
C ARG A 38 -1.08 1.48 -1.98
N ARG A 39 0.15 1.51 -2.51
CA ARG A 39 0.92 2.75 -2.68
C ARG A 39 0.24 3.72 -3.65
N HIS A 40 -0.32 3.24 -4.75
CA HIS A 40 -1.11 4.08 -5.65
C HIS A 40 -2.33 4.70 -4.96
N LEU A 41 -3.07 3.92 -4.17
CA LEU A 41 -4.21 4.44 -3.40
C LEU A 41 -3.75 5.48 -2.36
N LEU A 42 -2.64 5.24 -1.67
CA LEU A 42 -2.10 6.21 -0.70
C LEU A 42 -1.71 7.53 -1.38
N ALA A 43 -1.05 7.47 -2.54
CA ALA A 43 -0.72 8.66 -3.32
C ALA A 43 -1.99 9.40 -3.75
N ARG A 44 -2.99 8.69 -4.29
CA ARG A 44 -4.28 9.26 -4.68
C ARG A 44 -5.02 9.91 -3.51
N ARG A 45 -4.98 9.28 -2.33
CA ARG A 45 -5.55 9.85 -1.09
C ARG A 45 -4.88 11.18 -0.76
N ASP A 46 -3.56 11.27 -0.88
CA ASP A 46 -2.84 12.49 -0.54
C ASP A 46 -3.10 13.63 -1.54
N GLU A 47 -3.24 13.31 -2.83
CA GLU A 47 -3.75 14.25 -3.85
C GLU A 47 -5.15 14.76 -3.51
N LEU A 48 -6.09 13.87 -3.19
CA LEU A 48 -7.46 14.24 -2.82
C LEU A 48 -7.51 15.12 -1.57
N ARG A 49 -6.66 14.85 -0.57
CA ARG A 49 -6.54 15.70 0.63
C ARG A 49 -6.03 17.09 0.28
N HIS A 50 -5.12 17.19 -0.70
CA HIS A 50 -4.67 18.47 -1.21
C HIS A 50 -5.80 19.23 -1.91
N GLU A 51 -6.55 18.57 -2.79
CA GLU A 51 -7.73 19.15 -3.47
C GLU A 51 -8.78 19.66 -2.46
N VAL A 52 -9.11 18.86 -1.44
CA VAL A 52 -10.05 19.26 -0.37
C VAL A 52 -9.57 20.52 0.35
N LYS A 53 -8.27 20.63 0.63
CA LYS A 53 -7.68 21.81 1.29
C LYS A 53 -7.77 23.04 0.39
N GLN A 54 -7.48 22.89 -0.91
CA GLN A 54 -7.59 23.98 -1.88
C GLN A 54 -9.03 24.47 -2.01
N LEU A 55 -9.99 23.56 -2.18
CA LEU A 55 -11.41 23.89 -2.25
C LEU A 55 -11.89 24.59 -0.97
N SER A 56 -11.39 24.18 0.20
CA SER A 56 -11.74 24.83 1.46
C SER A 56 -11.26 26.29 1.52
N ALA A 57 -10.07 26.58 0.98
CA ALA A 57 -9.56 27.95 0.86
C ALA A 57 -10.34 28.78 -0.17
N GLU A 58 -10.70 28.16 -1.29
CA GLU A 58 -11.51 28.77 -2.36
C GLU A 58 -12.91 29.16 -1.87
N ILE A 59 -13.62 28.26 -1.17
CA ILE A 59 -14.93 28.53 -0.57
C ILE A 59 -14.86 29.76 0.35
N GLY A 60 -13.84 29.84 1.20
CA GLY A 60 -13.63 30.99 2.09
C GLY A 60 -13.41 32.30 1.32
N LYS A 61 -12.76 32.26 0.16
CA LYS A 61 -12.61 33.41 -0.73
C LYS A 61 -13.94 33.79 -1.39
N LEU A 62 -14.66 32.83 -1.96
CA LEU A 62 -15.95 33.05 -2.61
C LEU A 62 -16.98 33.68 -1.67
N HIS A 63 -17.02 33.25 -0.40
CA HIS A 63 -17.86 33.89 0.60
C HIS A 63 -17.50 35.35 0.88
N ARG A 64 -16.20 35.69 0.95
CA ARG A 64 -15.76 37.08 1.12
C ARG A 64 -16.09 37.94 -0.10
N ASP A 65 -16.01 37.35 -1.29
CA ASP A 65 -16.30 38.03 -2.56
C ASP A 65 -17.82 38.12 -2.84
N GLY A 66 -18.68 37.60 -1.96
CA GLY A 66 -20.15 37.64 -2.12
C GLY A 66 -20.70 36.65 -3.16
N ARG A 67 -19.88 35.75 -3.70
CA ARG A 67 -20.20 34.80 -4.79
C ARG A 67 -20.84 33.53 -4.22
N ARG A 68 -22.07 33.66 -3.72
CA ARG A 68 -22.76 32.59 -2.98
C ARG A 68 -23.01 31.32 -3.79
N ASP A 69 -23.46 31.44 -5.04
CA ASP A 69 -23.80 30.28 -5.86
C ASP A 69 -22.56 29.42 -6.17
N GLU A 70 -21.43 30.06 -6.48
CA GLU A 70 -20.16 29.37 -6.70
C GLU A 70 -19.61 28.74 -5.41
N ALA A 71 -19.83 29.38 -4.26
CA ALA A 71 -19.44 28.81 -2.96
C ALA A 71 -20.23 27.53 -2.65
N VAL A 72 -21.51 27.47 -3.02
CA VAL A 72 -22.34 26.26 -2.89
C VAL A 72 -21.81 25.15 -3.78
N GLU A 73 -21.54 25.43 -5.07
CA GLU A 73 -20.99 24.44 -5.99
C GLU A 73 -19.63 23.90 -5.54
N SER A 74 -18.74 24.79 -5.09
CA SER A 74 -17.42 24.40 -4.56
C SER A 74 -17.54 23.59 -3.27
N THR A 75 -18.57 23.81 -2.46
CA THR A 75 -18.85 23.03 -1.24
C THR A 75 -19.26 21.59 -1.59
N GLU A 76 -20.11 21.41 -2.60
CA GLU A 76 -20.47 20.07 -3.08
C GLU A 76 -19.26 19.33 -3.66
N ARG A 77 -18.43 20.01 -4.48
CA ARG A 77 -17.17 19.42 -4.97
C ARG A 77 -16.25 18.99 -3.83
N ARG A 78 -16.08 19.85 -2.81
CA ARG A 78 -15.28 19.51 -1.61
C ARG A 78 -15.82 18.28 -0.90
N ARG A 79 -17.14 18.18 -0.75
CA ARG A 79 -17.80 17.03 -0.10
C ARG A 79 -17.52 15.74 -0.86
N MET A 80 -17.71 15.74 -2.18
CA MET A 80 -17.43 14.58 -3.04
C MET A 80 -15.97 14.11 -2.91
N ARG A 81 -15.01 15.04 -2.96
CA ARG A 81 -13.58 14.72 -2.77
C ARG A 81 -13.28 14.20 -1.37
N GLY A 82 -13.95 14.73 -0.35
CA GLY A 82 -13.86 14.23 1.02
C GLY A 82 -14.34 12.78 1.16
N ASP A 83 -15.43 12.41 0.48
CA ASP A 83 -15.95 11.05 0.49
C ASP A 83 -15.09 10.09 -0.34
N GLU A 84 -14.57 10.53 -1.49
CA GLU A 84 -13.56 9.80 -2.29
C GLU A 84 -12.30 9.53 -1.46
N THR A 85 -11.83 10.52 -0.70
CA THR A 85 -10.67 10.37 0.21
C THR A 85 -10.88 9.25 1.22
N LYS A 86 -12.07 9.17 1.84
CA LYS A 86 -12.41 8.12 2.81
C LYS A 86 -12.47 6.75 2.14
N ALA A 87 -13.08 6.66 0.96
CA ALA A 87 -13.20 5.41 0.22
C ALA A 87 -11.82 4.85 -0.18
N VAL A 88 -10.95 5.71 -0.71
CA VAL A 88 -9.58 5.33 -1.09
C VAL A 88 -8.76 4.93 0.14
N ALA A 89 -8.92 5.63 1.27
CA ALA A 89 -8.25 5.25 2.51
C ALA A 89 -8.69 3.87 3.01
N ALA A 90 -10.00 3.59 3.03
CA ALA A 90 -10.52 2.28 3.42
C ALA A 90 -10.02 1.15 2.52
N GLN A 91 -9.93 1.39 1.20
CA GLN A 91 -9.37 0.42 0.25
C GLN A 91 -7.87 0.20 0.49
N ALA A 92 -7.10 1.26 0.76
CA ALA A 92 -5.68 1.15 1.05
C ALA A 92 -5.41 0.35 2.34
N ASP A 93 -6.26 0.52 3.36
CA ASP A 93 -6.18 -0.23 4.62
C ASP A 93 -6.53 -1.71 4.41
N GLU A 94 -7.57 -2.01 3.62
CA GLU A 94 -7.94 -3.37 3.26
C GLU A 94 -6.82 -4.10 2.50
N LEU A 95 -6.21 -3.44 1.51
CA LEU A 95 -5.05 -3.99 0.81
C LEU A 95 -3.85 -4.16 1.74
N GLY A 96 -3.70 -3.29 2.74
CA GLY A 96 -2.67 -3.39 3.77
C GLY A 96 -2.82 -4.65 4.61
N ARG A 97 -4.04 -4.94 5.07
CA ARG A 97 -4.34 -6.16 5.84
C ARG A 97 -4.09 -7.42 5.01
N ARG A 98 -4.57 -7.45 3.76
CA ARG A 98 -4.33 -8.59 2.86
C ARG A 98 -2.85 -8.83 2.60
N LEU A 99 -2.09 -7.75 2.42
CA LEU A 99 -0.64 -7.83 2.25
C LEU A 99 0.03 -8.39 3.51
N GLU A 100 -0.36 -7.92 4.69
CA GLU A 100 0.16 -8.40 5.97
C GLU A 100 -0.15 -9.89 6.17
N ASP A 101 -1.41 -10.30 5.96
CA ASP A 101 -1.85 -11.68 6.07
C ASP A 101 -1.09 -12.61 5.13
N LEU A 102 -0.80 -12.15 3.91
CA LEU A 102 -0.05 -12.91 2.92
C LEU A 102 1.42 -13.05 3.34
N LEU A 103 2.06 -11.96 3.78
CA LEU A 103 3.45 -11.96 4.21
C LEU A 103 3.68 -12.69 5.54
N MET A 104 2.65 -12.83 6.38
CA MET A 104 2.70 -13.66 7.59
C MET A 104 2.80 -15.15 7.28
N ARG A 105 2.35 -15.59 6.09
CA ARG A 105 2.42 -17.00 5.66
C ARG A 105 3.72 -17.35 4.93
N VAL A 106 4.47 -16.34 4.52
CA VAL A 106 5.76 -16.54 3.84
C VAL A 106 6.84 -16.78 4.89
N ALA A 107 7.62 -17.85 4.73
CA ALA A 107 8.73 -18.14 5.62
C ALA A 107 9.80 -17.05 5.59
N ASN A 108 10.53 -16.94 6.70
CA ASN A 108 11.68 -16.04 6.77
C ASN A 108 12.83 -16.53 5.88
N LEU A 109 13.58 -15.59 5.34
CA LEU A 109 14.79 -15.90 4.59
C LEU A 109 15.86 -16.51 5.50
N PRO A 110 16.59 -17.53 5.03
CA PRO A 110 17.75 -18.05 5.74
C PRO A 110 18.85 -16.97 5.85
N ALA A 111 19.64 -17.05 6.92
CA ALA A 111 20.83 -16.21 7.06
C ALA A 111 21.83 -16.51 5.93
N THR A 112 22.63 -15.52 5.55
CA THR A 112 23.62 -15.67 4.46
C THR A 112 24.68 -16.74 4.72
N GLU A 113 24.92 -17.07 5.98
CA GLU A 113 25.85 -18.10 6.43
C GLU A 113 25.20 -19.47 6.65
N CYS A 114 23.87 -19.58 6.47
CA CYS A 114 23.16 -20.85 6.63
C CYS A 114 23.51 -21.78 5.45
N PRO A 115 24.05 -22.99 5.72
CA PRO A 115 24.30 -23.96 4.67
C PRO A 115 22.98 -24.36 4.00
N LEU A 116 23.06 -24.64 2.70
CA LEU A 116 21.93 -25.19 1.95
C LEU A 116 21.79 -26.67 2.30
N GLY A 117 20.59 -27.09 2.70
CA GLY A 117 20.26 -28.48 3.02
C GLY A 117 18.79 -28.74 2.76
N ALA A 118 18.47 -29.96 2.30
CA ALA A 118 17.10 -30.38 2.01
C ALA A 118 16.46 -31.14 3.18
N GLY A 119 17.26 -31.62 4.14
CA GLY A 119 16.80 -32.42 5.27
C GLY A 119 17.74 -32.34 6.47
N ALA A 120 17.35 -33.04 7.54
CA ALA A 120 18.12 -33.07 8.80
C ALA A 120 19.48 -33.77 8.64
N GLU A 121 19.60 -34.62 7.63
CA GLU A 121 20.82 -35.29 7.20
C GLU A 121 21.91 -34.33 6.71
N ASP A 122 21.54 -33.12 6.28
CA ASP A 122 22.46 -32.10 5.76
C ASP A 122 22.91 -31.10 6.85
N ASN A 123 22.46 -31.29 8.10
CA ASN A 123 22.84 -30.43 9.21
C ASN A 123 24.35 -30.60 9.53
N GLN A 124 25.09 -29.50 9.45
CA GLN A 124 26.51 -29.41 9.84
C GLN A 124 26.67 -28.81 11.23
#